data_AF-A0A1D3P2X5-F1
#
_entry.id   AF-A0A1D3P2X5-F1
#
_cell.length_a   1.000
_cell.length_b   1.000
_cell.length_c   1.000
_cell.angle_alpha   90.00
_cell.angle_beta   90.00
_cell.angle_gamma   90.00
#
_symmetry.space_group_name_H-M   'P 1'
#
loop_
_entity.id
_entity.type
_entity.pdbx_description
1 polymer ?
#
loop_
_entity_poly.entity_id
_entity_poly.type
_entity_poly.pdbx_seq_one_letter_code
_entity_poly.pdbx_strand_id
1 'polypeptide(L)'
;MENQIDILSKEYVIEHGTDFDEDLWFTSYSDEVLDNPEDENGKPFTGLAYELYDNGNLIYYTNYVKGFIEGELIEFYKNGNLKSVKNLIHGQSNGTERIWYESGELKFEGEYKFGIALHYTEWDEKGRIIKQKIFPTETDLKLIESVSKSDT
;
A
#
# COMPACT_ATOMS: atom_id res chain seq x y z
N MET A 1 0.19 8.22 -23.13
CA MET A 1 0.31 9.14 -21.98
C MET A 1 0.74 8.25 -20.83
N GLU A 2 2.00 8.32 -20.43
CA GLU A 2 2.45 7.63 -19.22
C GLU A 2 1.69 8.24 -18.04
N ASN A 3 0.98 7.40 -17.28
CA ASN A 3 0.34 7.85 -16.04
C ASN A 3 1.47 8.27 -15.09
N GLN A 4 1.68 9.58 -14.98
CA GLN A 4 2.57 10.16 -14.00
C GLN A 4 2.02 9.84 -12.61
N ILE A 5 2.76 9.05 -11.84
CA ILE A 5 2.46 8.81 -10.43
C ILE A 5 2.83 10.09 -9.70
N ASP A 6 1.87 10.71 -9.01
CA ASP A 6 2.10 11.94 -8.24
C ASP A 6 2.59 11.56 -6.84
N ILE A 7 3.91 11.62 -6.66
CA ILE A 7 4.58 11.21 -5.41
C ILE A 7 4.92 12.47 -4.61
N LEU A 8 4.54 12.49 -3.33
CA LEU A 8 4.86 13.56 -2.40
C LEU A 8 6.38 13.64 -2.19
N SER A 9 6.91 14.85 -2.03
CA SER A 9 8.32 14.98 -1.66
C SER A 9 8.56 14.46 -0.25
N LYS A 10 9.77 13.95 0.00
CA LYS A 10 10.19 13.49 1.33
C LYS A 10 10.04 14.59 2.38
N GLU A 11 10.41 15.82 2.04
CA GLU A 11 10.31 16.97 2.93
C GLU A 11 8.86 17.24 3.34
N TYR A 12 7.93 17.18 2.37
CA TYR A 12 6.51 17.35 2.65
C TYR A 12 5.98 16.25 3.57
N VAL A 13 6.34 14.99 3.28
CA VAL A 13 5.92 13.83 4.08
C VAL A 13 6.40 13.95 5.53
N ILE A 14 7.67 14.32 5.74
CA ILE A 14 8.23 14.47 7.09
C ILE A 14 7.64 15.70 7.81
N GLU A 15 7.36 16.79 7.09
CA GLU A 15 6.80 18.02 7.69
C GLU A 15 5.32 17.86 8.09
N HIS A 16 4.55 17.06 7.35
CA HIS A 16 3.09 16.94 7.53
C HIS A 16 2.61 15.58 8.03
N GLY A 17 3.50 14.59 8.09
CA GLY A 17 3.20 13.23 8.51
C GLY A 17 3.66 12.92 9.93
N THR A 18 3.17 11.80 10.44
CA THR A 18 3.55 11.22 11.73
C THR A 18 4.55 10.08 11.51
N ASP A 19 5.62 10.04 12.31
CA ASP A 19 6.57 8.93 12.27
C ASP A 19 5.93 7.69 12.91
N PHE A 20 5.73 6.65 12.10
CA PHE A 20 4.98 5.47 12.51
C PHE A 20 5.67 4.72 13.66
N ASP A 21 7.00 4.61 13.62
CA ASP A 21 7.74 3.80 14.59
C ASP A 21 7.80 4.44 15.97
N GLU A 22 7.70 5.77 16.03
CA GLU A 22 7.84 6.55 17.27
C GLU A 22 6.49 6.95 17.86
N ASP A 23 5.51 7.26 17.01
CA ASP A 23 4.28 7.96 17.41
C ASP A 23 2.99 7.17 17.14
N LEU A 24 3.05 5.94 16.61
CA LEU A 24 1.85 5.15 16.29
C LEU A 24 1.92 3.71 16.84
N TRP A 25 0.75 3.13 17.13
CA TRP A 25 0.64 1.82 17.76
C TRP A 25 -0.36 0.92 17.04
N PHE A 26 0.00 -0.33 16.81
CA PHE A 26 -0.99 -1.34 16.41
C PHE A 26 -1.83 -1.79 17.61
N THR A 27 -3.11 -2.07 17.36
CA THR A 27 -3.94 -2.80 18.33
C THR A 27 -3.45 -4.23 18.49
N SER A 28 -3.75 -4.84 19.64
CA SER A 28 -3.33 -6.22 19.94
C SER A 28 -4.00 -7.31 19.09
N TYR A 29 -5.14 -7.01 18.45
CA TYR A 29 -5.98 -8.00 17.75
C TYR A 29 -6.26 -7.70 16.28
N SER A 30 -5.81 -6.55 15.75
CA SER A 30 -6.12 -6.15 14.38
C SER A 30 -5.05 -5.24 13.79
N ASP A 31 -5.15 -4.99 12.49
CA ASP A 31 -4.28 -4.06 11.77
C ASP A 31 -4.67 -2.58 11.98
N GLU A 32 -5.60 -2.30 12.92
CA GLU A 32 -5.95 -0.93 13.31
C GLU A 32 -4.76 -0.24 13.99
N VAL A 33 -4.50 1.00 13.56
CA VAL A 33 -3.44 1.87 14.05
C VAL A 33 -4.03 2.96 14.95
N LEU A 34 -3.39 3.18 16.10
CA LEU A 34 -3.79 4.13 17.13
C LEU A 34 -2.77 5.28 17.28
N ASP A 35 -3.25 6.40 17.79
CA ASP A 35 -2.46 7.60 18.14
C ASP A 35 -1.84 7.56 19.55
N ASN A 36 -2.08 6.49 20.32
CA ASN A 36 -1.48 6.19 21.62
C ASN A 36 -1.54 4.66 21.86
N PRO A 37 -0.81 4.07 22.83
CA PRO A 37 -1.01 2.68 23.21
C PRO A 37 -2.47 2.38 23.59
N GLU A 38 -2.90 1.14 23.30
CA GLU A 38 -4.26 0.66 23.57
C GLU A 38 -4.63 0.76 25.06
N ASP A 39 -3.70 0.42 25.96
CA ASP A 39 -3.88 0.50 27.42
C ASP A 39 -3.90 1.92 27.97
N GLU A 40 -3.47 2.89 27.17
CA GLU A 40 -3.55 4.33 27.46
C GLU A 40 -4.74 5.02 26.77
N ASN A 41 -5.72 4.24 26.27
CA ASN A 41 -6.90 4.72 25.54
C ASN A 41 -6.56 5.38 24.19
N GLY A 42 -5.58 4.84 23.47
CA GLY A 42 -5.30 5.21 22.09
C GLY A 42 -6.55 5.18 21.21
N LYS A 43 -6.62 6.12 20.28
CA LYS A 43 -7.74 6.29 19.36
C LYS A 43 -7.31 5.98 17.93
N PRO A 44 -8.23 5.50 17.07
CA PRO A 44 -7.90 5.20 15.69
C PRO A 44 -7.32 6.41 14.96
N PHE A 45 -6.09 6.27 14.47
CA PHE A 45 -5.33 7.36 13.87
C PHE A 45 -5.95 7.81 12.54
N THR A 46 -5.88 9.09 12.23
CA THR A 46 -6.27 9.64 10.92
C THR A 46 -5.29 10.72 10.52
N GLY A 47 -4.56 10.48 9.43
CA GLY A 47 -3.50 11.36 8.97
C GLY A 47 -2.51 10.68 8.03
N LEU A 48 -1.55 11.47 7.57
CA LEU A 48 -0.39 10.98 6.83
C LEU A 48 0.60 10.37 7.83
N ALA A 49 1.11 9.17 7.54
CA ALA A 49 2.17 8.55 8.31
C ALA A 49 3.28 8.03 7.40
N TYR A 50 4.47 7.90 7.97
CA TYR A 50 5.67 7.43 7.26
C TYR A 50 6.58 6.64 8.20
N GLU A 51 7.52 5.91 7.61
CA GLU A 51 8.62 5.25 8.34
C GLU A 51 9.93 5.54 7.60
N LEU A 52 11.05 5.59 8.31
CA LEU A 52 12.37 5.91 7.76
C LEU A 52 13.35 4.75 7.95
N TYR A 53 14.19 4.54 6.95
CA TYR A 53 15.39 3.73 7.11
C TYR A 53 16.38 4.47 8.03
N ASP A 54 17.34 3.74 8.57
CA ASP A 54 18.47 4.27 9.36
C ASP A 54 19.28 5.40 8.67
N ASN A 55 19.27 5.46 7.34
CA ASN A 55 19.92 6.50 6.54
C ASN A 55 19.04 7.74 6.34
N GLY A 56 17.85 7.74 6.95
CA GLY A 56 16.84 8.79 6.88
C GLY A 56 16.02 8.81 5.61
N ASN A 57 16.18 7.86 4.67
CA ASN A 57 15.29 7.75 3.51
C ASN A 57 13.95 7.15 3.90
N LEU A 58 12.88 7.50 3.17
CA LEU A 58 11.57 6.89 3.39
C LEU A 58 11.64 5.38 3.16
N ILE A 59 11.03 4.61 4.06
CA ILE A 59 10.63 3.23 3.83
C ILE A 59 9.29 3.24 3.11
N TYR A 60 8.33 4.00 3.64
CA TYR A 60 7.03 4.22 3.02
C TYR A 60 6.38 5.51 3.50
N TYR A 61 5.31 5.91 2.82
CA TYR A 61 4.29 6.78 3.38
C TYR A 61 2.89 6.36 2.91
N THR A 62 1.88 6.69 3.71
CA THR A 62 0.47 6.42 3.38
C THR A 62 -0.47 7.29 4.22
N ASN A 63 -1.73 7.42 3.79
CA ASN A 63 -2.78 7.99 4.62
C ASN A 63 -3.54 6.91 5.38
N TYR A 64 -3.88 7.22 6.62
CA TYR A 64 -4.78 6.43 7.47
C TYR A 64 -6.08 7.18 7.68
N VAL A 65 -7.19 6.44 7.71
CA VAL A 65 -8.52 6.91 8.09
C VAL A 65 -9.09 5.94 9.11
N LYS A 66 -9.33 6.44 10.33
CA LYS A 66 -9.83 5.65 11.47
C LYS A 66 -9.02 4.37 11.69
N GLY A 67 -7.69 4.51 11.70
CA GLY A 67 -6.74 3.45 12.00
C GLY A 67 -6.43 2.50 10.84
N PHE A 68 -7.05 2.65 9.68
CA PHE A 68 -6.77 1.80 8.51
C PHE A 68 -6.24 2.60 7.34
N ILE A 69 -5.37 2.01 6.53
CA ILE A 69 -4.86 2.64 5.31
C ILE A 69 -6.01 2.94 4.34
N GLU A 70 -6.00 4.14 3.78
CA GLU A 70 -6.96 4.60 2.77
C GLU A 70 -6.24 5.33 1.63
N GLY A 71 -6.36 4.80 0.42
CA GLY A 71 -5.73 5.34 -0.78
C GLY A 71 -4.38 4.68 -1.11
N GLU A 72 -3.41 5.48 -1.54
CA GLU A 72 -2.12 4.99 -2.01
C GLU A 72 -1.13 4.76 -0.86
N LEU A 73 -0.57 3.55 -0.82
CA LEU A 73 0.63 3.20 -0.07
C LEU A 73 1.82 3.23 -1.02
N ILE A 74 2.80 4.07 -0.69
CA ILE A 74 4.02 4.28 -1.48
C ILE A 74 5.21 3.76 -0.69
N GLU A 75 5.95 2.81 -1.25
CA GLU A 75 7.15 2.23 -0.62
C GLU A 75 8.40 2.54 -1.44
N PHE A 76 9.54 2.63 -0.75
CA PHE A 76 10.84 2.90 -1.36
C PHE A 76 11.88 1.87 -0.91
N TYR A 77 12.87 1.67 -1.77
CA TYR A 77 14.10 0.98 -1.42
C TYR A 77 14.99 1.88 -0.55
N LYS A 78 15.92 1.27 0.20
CA LYS A 78 16.86 2.00 1.07
C LYS A 78 17.69 3.06 0.33
N ASN A 79 17.93 2.85 -0.97
CA ASN A 79 18.62 3.80 -1.84
C ASN A 79 17.77 5.01 -2.27
N GLY A 80 16.48 5.06 -1.91
CA GLY A 80 15.53 6.12 -2.25
C GLY A 80 14.72 5.87 -3.53
N ASN A 81 14.99 4.80 -4.28
CA ASN A 81 14.23 4.45 -5.47
C ASN A 81 12.84 3.94 -5.11
N LEU A 82 11.85 4.23 -5.96
CA LEU A 82 10.49 3.72 -5.81
C LEU A 82 10.48 2.20 -5.84
N LYS A 83 9.85 1.59 -4.85
CA LYS A 83 9.71 0.13 -4.70
C LYS A 83 8.33 -0.33 -5.10
N SER A 84 7.28 0.31 -4.59
CA SER A 84 5.90 -0.04 -4.93
C SER A 84 4.91 1.10 -4.71
N VAL A 85 3.81 1.02 -5.45
CA VAL A 85 2.61 1.85 -5.31
C VAL A 85 1.42 0.91 -5.28
N LYS A 86 0.61 0.98 -4.23
CA LYS A 86 -0.55 0.11 -4.02
C LYS A 86 -1.75 0.96 -3.66
N ASN A 87 -2.91 0.68 -4.26
CA ASN A 87 -4.17 1.27 -3.84
C ASN A 87 -4.86 0.33 -2.83
N LEU A 88 -5.19 0.85 -1.66
CA LEU A 88 -5.89 0.14 -0.60
C LEU A 88 -7.13 0.93 -0.15
N ILE A 89 -8.18 0.22 0.24
CA ILE A 89 -9.36 0.75 0.92
C ILE A 89 -9.50 -0.03 2.22
N HIS A 90 -9.55 0.65 3.35
CA HIS A 90 -9.55 0.03 4.69
C HIS A 90 -8.47 -1.05 4.86
N GLY A 91 -7.25 -0.78 4.40
CA GLY A 91 -6.11 -1.70 4.47
C GLY A 91 -6.14 -2.88 3.49
N GLN A 92 -7.18 -3.01 2.66
CA GLN A 92 -7.31 -4.09 1.68
C GLN A 92 -7.02 -3.59 0.26
N SER A 93 -6.21 -4.34 -0.51
CA SER A 93 -5.89 -3.99 -1.90
C SER A 93 -7.13 -3.83 -2.76
N ASN A 94 -7.32 -2.64 -3.32
CA ASN A 94 -8.45 -2.32 -4.17
C ASN A 94 -8.04 -1.23 -5.18
N GLY A 95 -7.79 -1.65 -6.43
CA GLY A 95 -7.23 -0.80 -7.48
C GLY A 95 -5.90 -1.37 -8.00
N THR A 96 -5.04 -0.49 -8.53
CA THR A 96 -3.78 -0.91 -9.13
C THR A 96 -2.67 -1.07 -8.10
N GLU A 97 -1.83 -2.06 -8.33
CA GLU A 97 -0.54 -2.28 -7.67
C GLU A 97 0.57 -2.32 -8.72
N ARG A 98 1.67 -1.62 -8.45
CA ARG A 98 2.91 -1.70 -9.21
C ARG A 98 4.08 -1.89 -8.28
N ILE A 99 5.03 -2.72 -8.71
CA ILE A 99 6.28 -2.98 -8.00
C ILE A 99 7.42 -2.88 -9.00
N TRP A 100 8.51 -2.25 -8.61
CA TRP A 100 9.72 -2.11 -9.42
C TRP A 100 10.88 -2.85 -8.77
N TYR A 101 11.84 -3.28 -9.59
CA TYR A 101 13.16 -3.68 -9.10
C TYR A 101 13.92 -2.46 -8.60
N GLU A 102 14.96 -2.68 -7.80
CA GLU A 102 15.82 -1.59 -7.32
C GLU A 102 16.52 -0.83 -8.47
N SER A 103 16.67 -1.48 -9.63
CA SER A 103 17.15 -0.87 -10.88
C SER A 103 16.16 0.12 -11.51
N GLY A 104 14.89 0.14 -11.07
CA GLY A 104 13.81 0.95 -11.64
C GLY A 104 12.98 0.24 -12.71
N GLU A 105 13.35 -0.96 -13.12
CA GLU A 105 12.57 -1.75 -14.09
C GLU A 105 11.29 -2.30 -13.46
N LEU A 106 10.19 -2.32 -14.22
CA LEU A 106 8.91 -2.83 -13.72
C LEU A 106 9.01 -4.33 -13.43
N LYS A 107 8.69 -4.71 -12.18
CA LYS A 107 8.72 -6.08 -11.69
C LYS A 107 7.34 -6.72 -11.71
N PHE A 108 6.32 -5.95 -11.34
CA PHE A 108 4.95 -6.45 -11.21
C PHE A 108 3.95 -5.32 -11.46
N GLU A 109 2.86 -5.63 -12.13
CA GLU A 109 1.69 -4.78 -12.24
C GLU A 109 0.44 -5.65 -12.16
N GLY A 110 -0.53 -5.23 -11.36
CA GLY A 110 -1.79 -5.95 -11.21
C GLY A 110 -2.93 -5.04 -10.80
N GLU A 111 -4.14 -5.53 -10.98
CA GLU A 111 -5.38 -4.87 -10.57
C GLU A 111 -6.14 -5.78 -9.62
N TYR A 112 -6.61 -5.22 -8.52
CA TYR A 112 -7.28 -5.93 -7.44
C TYR A 112 -8.65 -5.34 -7.14
N LYS A 113 -9.56 -6.19 -6.70
CA LYS A 113 -10.84 -5.79 -6.13
C LYS A 113 -11.11 -6.62 -4.89
N PHE A 114 -11.33 -5.95 -3.76
CA PHE A 114 -11.49 -6.60 -2.45
C PHE A 114 -10.38 -7.62 -2.12
N GLY A 115 -9.12 -7.27 -2.41
CA GLY A 115 -7.96 -8.15 -2.22
C GLY A 115 -7.81 -9.26 -3.26
N ILE A 116 -8.75 -9.39 -4.20
CA ILE A 116 -8.74 -10.44 -5.23
C ILE A 116 -8.11 -9.90 -6.51
N ALA A 117 -7.02 -10.52 -6.94
CA ALA A 117 -6.35 -10.16 -8.18
C ALA A 117 -7.25 -10.44 -9.40
N LEU A 118 -7.56 -9.43 -10.19
CA LEU A 118 -8.32 -9.57 -11.45
C LEU A 118 -7.38 -10.04 -12.56
N HIS A 119 -6.29 -9.31 -12.74
CA HIS A 119 -5.21 -9.64 -13.65
C HIS A 119 -3.90 -9.10 -13.09
N TYR A 120 -2.79 -9.72 -13.49
CA TYR A 120 -1.45 -9.23 -13.19
C TYR A 120 -0.44 -9.79 -14.16
N THR A 121 0.69 -9.12 -14.26
CA THR A 121 1.89 -9.61 -14.92
C THR A 121 3.10 -9.37 -14.02
N GLU A 122 4.00 -10.35 -13.99
CA GLU A 122 5.28 -10.30 -13.29
C GLU A 122 6.38 -10.47 -14.34
N TRP A 123 7.37 -9.59 -14.31
CA TRP A 123 8.51 -9.59 -15.22
C TRP A 123 9.81 -9.78 -14.46
N ASP A 124 10.83 -10.31 -15.15
CA ASP A 124 12.21 -10.25 -14.68
C ASP A 124 12.86 -8.90 -14.99
N GLU A 125 14.08 -8.67 -14.48
CA GLU A 125 14.84 -7.44 -14.72
C GLU A 125 15.16 -7.16 -16.21
N LYS A 126 14.93 -8.12 -17.10
CA LYS A 126 15.11 -7.95 -18.56
C LYS A 126 13.79 -7.71 -19.27
N GLY A 127 12.69 -7.51 -18.53
CA GLY A 127 11.35 -7.30 -19.07
C GLY A 127 10.71 -8.57 -19.63
N ARG A 128 11.22 -9.77 -19.30
CA ARG A 128 10.61 -11.04 -19.74
C ARG A 128 9.55 -11.46 -18.73
N ILE A 129 8.38 -11.86 -19.22
CA ILE A 129 7.29 -12.32 -18.36
C ILE A 129 7.72 -13.60 -17.63
N ILE A 130 7.68 -13.56 -16.30
CA ILE A 130 7.86 -14.71 -15.40
C ILE A 130 6.51 -15.39 -15.19
N LYS A 131 5.46 -14.58 -14.94
CA LYS A 131 4.14 -15.05 -14.55
C LYS A 131 3.08 -14.05 -14.96
N GLN A 132 1.88 -14.53 -15.28
CA GLN A 132 0.75 -13.66 -15.56
C GLN A 132 -0.58 -14.34 -15.25
N LYS A 133 -1.58 -13.52 -14.91
CA LYS A 133 -3.00 -13.84 -14.89
C LYS A 133 -3.71 -12.83 -15.77
N ILE A 134 -4.34 -13.28 -16.85
CA ILE A 134 -4.96 -12.36 -17.81
C ILE A 134 -6.40 -11.99 -17.42
N PHE A 135 -7.10 -12.90 -16.73
CA PHE A 135 -8.49 -12.68 -16.33
C PHE A 135 -8.79 -13.35 -14.97
N PRO A 136 -9.79 -12.84 -14.23
CA PRO A 136 -10.29 -13.49 -13.02
C PRO A 136 -10.93 -14.84 -13.37
N THR A 137 -10.79 -15.80 -12.46
CA THR A 137 -11.46 -17.10 -12.53
C THR A 137 -12.92 -16.98 -12.06
N GLU A 138 -13.74 -17.99 -12.33
CA GLU A 138 -15.11 -18.03 -11.78
C GLU A 138 -15.14 -17.96 -10.25
N THR A 139 -14.14 -18.55 -9.59
CA THR A 139 -14.00 -18.50 -8.13
C THR A 139 -13.74 -17.08 -7.66
N ASP A 140 -12.86 -16.34 -8.35
CA ASP A 140 -12.57 -14.94 -8.03
C ASP A 140 -13.83 -14.08 -8.17
N LEU A 141 -14.59 -14.26 -9.26
CA LEU A 141 -15.83 -13.52 -9.49
C LEU A 141 -16.89 -13.81 -8.42
N LYS A 142 -17.06 -15.09 -8.04
CA LYS A 142 -17.98 -15.48 -6.95
C LYS A 142 -17.59 -14.86 -5.61
N LEU A 143 -16.30 -14.80 -5.30
CA LEU A 143 -15.81 -14.17 -4.09
C LEU A 143 -16.07 -12.66 -4.11
N ILE A 144 -15.74 -11.97 -5.20
CA ILE A 144 -16.03 -10.53 -5.38
C ILE A 144 -17.52 -10.25 -5.19
N GLU A 145 -18.40 -11.05 -5.80
CA GLU A 145 -19.85 -10.90 -5.64
C GLU A 145 -20.32 -11.13 -4.21
N SER A 146 -19.70 -12.08 -3.49
CA SER A 146 -20.07 -12.37 -2.10
C SER A 146 -19.69 -11.22 -1.16
N VAL A 147 -18.50 -10.63 -1.34
CA VAL A 147 -18.01 -9.50 -0.53
C VAL A 147 -18.81 -8.23 -0.86
N SER A 148 -19.10 -7.99 -2.14
CA SER A 148 -19.90 -6.81 -2.55
C SER A 148 -21.30 -6.77 -1.93
N LYS A 149 -21.86 -7.93 -1.55
CA LYS A 149 -23.19 -8.04 -0.94
C LYS A 149 -23.17 -7.92 0.58
N SER A 150 -22.02 -8.12 1.23
CA SER A 150 -21.87 -7.90 2.67
C SER A 150 -21.66 -6.43 3.02
N ASP A 151 -21.21 -5.61 2.06
CA ASP A 151 -20.98 -4.18 2.22
C ASP A 151 -22.23 -3.30 1.93
N THR A 152 -23.38 -3.91 1.63
CA THR A 152 -24.69 -3.25 1.37
C THR A 152 -25.73 -3.62 2.41
#